data_AF-A0A7C2X4U5-F1
#
_entry.id   AF-A0A7C2X4U5-F1
#
_cell.length_a   1.000
_cell.length_b   1.000
_cell.length_c   1.000
_cell.angle_alpha   90.00
_cell.angle_beta   90.00
_cell.angle_gamma   90.00
#
_symmetry.space_group_name_H-M   'P 1'
#
loop_
_entity.id
_entity.type
_entity.pdbx_description
1 polymer ?
#
loop_
_entity_poly.entity_id
_entity_poly.type
_entity_poly.pdbx_seq_one_letter_code
_entity_poly.pdbx_strand_id
1 'polypeptide(L)'
;EIIVETGFTLSYMLRTLQARQPASLGVCVLLDRPMHRLIDVPLNYVGFEAPEEFIVGYGLHYREKHRQLPYIAYFDPKKDT
;
A
#
# COMPACT_ATOMS: atom_id res chain seq x y z
N GLU A 1 -4.52 4.03 -1.14
CA GLU A 1 -3.44 3.71 -0.18
C GLU A 1 -2.09 3.79 -0.86
N ILE A 2 -0.98 3.90 -0.11
CA ILE A 2 0.36 3.88 -0.72
C ILE A 2 0.70 2.46 -1.16
N ILE A 3 0.54 1.47 -0.29
CA ILE A 3 0.81 0.07 -0.59
C ILE A 3 -0.29 -0.81 -0.02
N VAL A 4 -0.69 -1.83 -0.78
CA VAL A 4 -1.59 -2.88 -0.32
C VAL A 4 -0.84 -4.21 -0.33
N GLU A 5 -0.80 -4.89 0.82
CA GLU A 5 -0.20 -6.23 0.96
C GLU A 5 -1.28 -7.29 1.25
N THR A 6 -1.62 -7.49 2.52
CA THR A 6 -2.56 -8.55 2.94
C THR A 6 -4.01 -8.28 2.55
N GLY A 7 -4.40 -7.00 2.47
CA GLY A 7 -5.77 -6.57 2.18
C GLY A 7 -6.70 -6.40 3.40
N PHE A 8 -6.28 -6.78 4.62
CA PHE A 8 -7.13 -6.70 5.81
C PHE A 8 -7.61 -5.28 6.14
N THR A 9 -6.69 -4.32 6.23
CA THR A 9 -7.02 -2.92 6.54
C THR A 9 -7.95 -2.32 5.50
N LEU A 10 -7.63 -2.53 4.23
CA LEU A 10 -8.44 -2.05 3.12
C LEU A 10 -9.85 -2.68 3.13
N SER A 11 -9.95 -3.99 3.35
CA SER A 11 -11.24 -4.69 3.47
C SER A 11 -12.10 -4.12 4.61
N TYR A 12 -11.50 -3.88 5.78
CA TYR A 12 -12.19 -3.24 6.91
C TYR A 12 -12.67 -1.83 6.56
N MET A 13 -11.81 -1.01 5.93
CA MET A 13 -12.18 0.34 5.51
C MET A 13 -13.30 0.33 4.49
N LEU A 14 -13.22 -0.52 3.47
CA LEU A 14 -14.26 -0.66 2.45
C LEU A 14 -15.61 -1.01 3.08
N ARG A 15 -15.65 -2.02 3.96
CA ARG A 15 -16.87 -2.40 4.69
C ARG A 15 -17.43 -1.24 5.52
N THR A 16 -16.56 -0.52 6.21
CA THR A 16 -16.94 0.61 7.08
C THR A 16 -17.49 1.79 6.28
N LEU A 17 -16.89 2.10 5.14
CA LEU A 17 -17.34 3.17 4.25
C LEU A 17 -18.62 2.77 3.50
N GLN A 18 -18.71 1.54 3.01
CA GLN A 18 -19.88 1.02 2.31
C GLN A 18 -21.14 1.02 3.19
N ALA A 19 -21.00 0.76 4.49
CA ALA A 19 -22.10 0.85 5.46
C ALA A 19 -22.73 2.25 5.55
N ARG A 20 -22.02 3.30 5.09
CA ARG A 20 -22.53 4.68 5.03
C ARG A 20 -23.24 5.01 3.71
N GLN A 21 -23.43 4.02 2.83
CA GLN A 21 -24.14 4.14 1.56
C GLN A 21 -23.62 5.28 0.63
N PRO A 22 -22.32 5.29 0.29
CA PRO A 22 -21.80 6.25 -0.67
C PRO A 22 -22.40 5.98 -2.07
N ALA A 23 -22.53 7.03 -2.89
CA ALA A 23 -23.01 6.87 -4.27
C ALA A 23 -22.10 5.98 -5.13
N SER A 24 -20.80 6.00 -4.86
CA SER A 24 -19.81 5.07 -5.42
C SER A 24 -18.63 4.92 -4.47
N LEU A 25 -17.92 3.79 -4.58
CA LEU A 25 -16.70 3.53 -3.81
C LEU A 25 -15.69 2.82 -4.72
N GLY A 26 -14.47 3.34 -4.75
CA GLY A 26 -13.39 2.75 -5.52
C GLY A 26 -12.05 2.90 -4.80
N VAL A 27 -11.14 1.96 -5.06
CA VAL A 27 -9.80 1.94 -4.47
C VAL A 27 -8.77 2.35 -5.51
N CYS A 28 -7.96 3.35 -5.15
CA CYS A 28 -6.73 3.70 -5.85
C CYS A 28 -5.54 3.40 -4.93
N VAL A 29 -4.59 2.62 -5.45
CA VAL A 29 -3.35 2.27 -4.76
C VAL A 29 -2.15 2.60 -5.64
N LEU A 30 -1.09 3.14 -5.04
CA LEU A 30 0.16 3.37 -5.76
C LEU A 30 0.91 2.06 -6.01
N LEU A 31 1.01 1.20 -5.00
CA LEU A 31 1.76 -0.05 -5.02
C LEU A 31 0.90 -1.25 -4.60
N ASP A 32 0.87 -2.31 -5.39
CA ASP A 32 0.19 -3.56 -5.04
C ASP A 32 1.18 -4.72 -4.89
N ARG A 33 1.02 -5.54 -3.83
CA ARG A 33 1.79 -6.79 -3.62
C ARG A 33 0.84 -7.99 -3.66
N PRO A 34 0.41 -8.44 -4.85
CA PRO A 34 -0.56 -9.52 -4.97
C PRO A 34 -0.05 -10.84 -4.37
N MET A 35 1.26 -11.10 -4.38
CA MET A 35 1.85 -12.30 -3.77
C MET A 35 1.65 -12.41 -2.24
N HIS A 36 1.39 -11.29 -1.55
CA HIS A 36 1.11 -11.25 -0.11
C HIS A 36 -0.39 -11.19 0.19
N ARG A 37 -1.25 -11.26 -0.83
CA ARG A 37 -2.71 -11.16 -0.72
C ARG A 37 -3.25 -12.31 0.11
N LEU A 38 -3.95 -11.98 1.21
CA LEU A 38 -4.66 -12.97 2.04
C LEU A 38 -6.18 -12.82 1.91
N ILE A 39 -6.65 -11.63 1.54
CA ILE A 39 -8.07 -11.35 1.26
C ILE A 39 -8.17 -10.54 -0.02
N ASP A 40 -9.00 -11.03 -0.94
CA ASP A 40 -9.34 -10.30 -2.15
C ASP A 40 -10.08 -9.01 -1.84
N VAL A 41 -9.56 -7.92 -2.40
CA VAL A 41 -10.11 -6.58 -2.29
C VAL A 41 -10.13 -5.96 -3.68
N PRO A 42 -11.23 -5.30 -4.09
CA PRO A 42 -11.30 -4.70 -5.41
C PRO A 42 -10.35 -3.50 -5.49
N LEU A 43 -9.39 -3.55 -6.41
CA LEU A 43 -8.50 -2.44 -6.74
C LEU A 43 -8.91 -1.88 -8.09
N ASN A 44 -9.44 -0.65 -8.11
CA ASN A 44 -9.92 -0.02 -9.36
C ASN A 44 -8.79 0.65 -10.12
N TYR A 45 -7.79 1.15 -9.40
CA TYR A 45 -6.64 1.83 -9.95
C TYR A 45 -5.39 1.37 -9.22
N VAL A 46 -4.45 0.79 -9.96
CA VAL A 46 -3.14 0.34 -9.46
C VAL A 46 -2.07 1.12 -10.21
N GLY A 47 -1.17 1.77 -9.49
CA GLY A 47 -0.03 2.48 -10.07
C GLY A 47 1.03 1.51 -10.59
N PHE A 48 1.58 0.69 -9.69
CA PHE A 48 2.62 -0.28 -9.98
C PHE A 48 2.45 -1.54 -9.13
N GLU A 49 2.93 -2.67 -9.65
CA GLU A 49 3.17 -3.86 -8.84
C GLU A 49 4.48 -3.67 -8.07
N ALA A 50 4.43 -3.83 -6.76
CA ALA A 50 5.59 -3.65 -5.90
C ALA A 50 6.41 -4.94 -5.80
N PRO A 51 7.75 -4.82 -5.77
CA PRO A 51 8.62 -5.97 -5.65
C PRO A 51 8.66 -6.48 -4.19
N GLU A 52 9.23 -7.68 -3.96
CA GLU A 52 9.34 -8.30 -2.63
C GLU A 52 10.28 -7.54 -1.69
N GLU A 53 11.29 -6.86 -2.24
CA GLU A 53 12.30 -6.17 -1.47
C GLU A 53 11.73 -5.00 -0.66
N PHE A 54 12.47 -4.60 0.37
CA PHE A 54 12.09 -3.47 1.18
C PHE A 54 12.29 -2.16 0.41
N ILE A 55 11.27 -1.29 0.43
CA ILE A 55 11.24 -0.03 -0.32
C ILE A 55 10.88 1.14 0.59
N VAL A 56 11.40 2.33 0.29
CA VAL A 56 11.13 3.58 1.01
C VAL A 56 10.89 4.73 0.04
N GLY A 57 10.41 5.87 0.57
CA GLY A 57 10.12 7.06 -0.22
C GLY A 57 8.65 7.21 -0.59
N TYR A 58 8.26 8.40 -1.03
CA TYR A 58 6.88 8.71 -1.39
C TYR A 58 5.86 8.36 -0.27
N GLY A 59 6.23 8.66 0.99
CA GLY A 59 5.45 8.33 2.18
C GLY A 59 5.74 6.96 2.81
N LEU A 60 6.38 6.03 2.08
CA LEU A 60 6.93 4.80 2.64
C LEU A 60 8.16 5.12 3.50
N HIS A 61 8.33 4.36 4.58
CA HIS A 61 9.34 4.64 5.59
C HIS A 61 9.92 3.39 6.20
N TYR A 62 11.13 3.56 6.70
CA TYR A 62 11.75 2.66 7.66
C TYR A 62 12.08 3.47 8.90
N ARG A 63 11.57 3.06 10.08
CA ARG A 63 11.80 3.75 11.36
C ARG A 63 11.56 5.27 11.29
N GLU A 64 10.44 5.67 10.69
CA GLU A 64 10.06 7.08 10.44
C GLU A 64 11.00 7.90 9.55
N LYS A 65 12.02 7.30 8.95
CA LYS A 65 12.92 7.95 7.99
C LYS A 65 12.46 7.73 6.55
N HIS A 66 13.00 8.54 5.65
CA HIS A 66 12.88 8.42 4.19
C HIS A 66 11.50 8.72 3.57
N ARG A 67 10.49 9.12 4.35
CA ARG A 67 9.15 9.49 3.85
C ARG A 67 9.19 10.59 2.77
N GLN A 68 10.07 11.56 2.95
CA GLN A 68 10.14 12.76 2.12
C GLN A 68 10.82 12.56 0.75
N LEU A 69 11.38 11.38 0.48
CA LEU A 69 12.06 11.16 -0.81
C LEU A 69 11.03 11.28 -1.95
N PRO A 70 11.31 12.07 -3.01
CA PRO A 70 10.39 12.28 -4.12
C PRO A 70 10.37 11.12 -5.12
N TYR A 71 10.97 9.99 -4.75
CA TYR A 71 11.09 8.77 -5.53
C TYR A 71 10.95 7.56 -4.62
N ILE A 72 10.59 6.42 -5.19
CA ILE A 72 10.60 5.12 -4.52
C ILE A 72 11.99 4.50 -4.75
N ALA A 73 12.61 3.99 -3.69
CA ALA A 73 13.91 3.35 -3.77
C ALA A 73 13.94 2.05 -2.95
N TYR A 74 14.74 1.10 -3.42
CA TYR A 74 15.12 -0.06 -2.61
C TYR A 74 15.92 0.38 -1.39
N PHE A 75 15.66 -0.27 -0.27
CA PHE A 75 16.34 -0.01 0.99
C PHE A 75 16.74 -1.34 1.62
N ASP A 76 17.97 -1.40 2.14
CA ASP A 76 18.50 -2.56 2.82
C ASP A 76 18.54 -2.28 4.34
N PRO A 77 17.57 -2.79 5.12
CA PRO A 77 17.53 -2.55 6.56
C PRO A 77 18.75 -3.07 7.31
N LYS A 78 19.50 -4.02 6.75
CA LYS A 78 20.68 -4.61 7.39
C LYS A 78 21.87 -3.65 7.39
N LYS A 79 21.85 -2.64 6.53
CA LYS A 79 22.88 -1.59 6.46
C LYS A 79 22.58 -0.38 7.36
N ASP A 80 21.43 -0.35 8.03
CA ASP A 80 21.07 0.65 9.06
C ASP A 80 21.58 0.24 10.45
N THR A 81 22.85 -0.21 10.51
CA THR A 81 23.62 -0.46 11.74
C THR A 81 24.36 0.78 12.20
#